data_AF-A0A2M7XXY3-F1
#
_entry.id   AF-A0A2M7XXY3-F1
#
_cell.length_a   1.000
_cell.length_b   1.000
_cell.length_c   1.000
_cell.angle_alpha   90.00
_cell.angle_beta   90.00
_cell.angle_gamma   90.00
#
_symmetry.space_group_name_H-M   'P 1'
#
loop_
_entity.id
_entity.type
_entity.pdbx_description
1 polymer ?
#
loop_
_entity_poly.entity_id
_entity_poly.type
_entity_poly.pdbx_seq_one_letter_code
_entity_poly.pdbx_strand_id
1 'polypeptide(L)'
;MKKNLFYAYLAGFLDTDGSIYVRLKPNSSYKYDFQISPSIVFFQKNTAESYFKKIQKKLNYSKKRKICTKVVCNHLIEKGVLTP
;
A
#
# COMPACT_ATOMS: atom_id res chain seq x y z
N MET A 1 10.17 12.29 -27.28
CA MET A 1 10.17 11.79 -25.88
C MET A 1 9.53 10.40 -25.87
N LYS A 2 10.29 9.31 -25.64
CA LYS A 2 9.70 7.97 -25.58
C LYS A 2 8.77 7.91 -24.36
N LYS A 3 7.45 7.82 -24.57
CA LYS A 3 6.50 7.55 -23.48
C LYS A 3 6.91 6.21 -22.87
N ASN A 4 7.35 6.24 -21.61
CA ASN A 4 7.66 5.02 -20.90
C ASN A 4 6.32 4.36 -20.54
N LEU A 5 5.87 3.45 -21.42
CA LEU A 5 4.57 2.79 -21.34
C LEU A 5 4.31 2.15 -19.97
N PHE A 6 5.38 1.74 -19.29
CA PHE A 6 5.31 1.22 -17.93
C PHE A 6 4.79 2.24 -16.91
N TYR A 7 5.23 3.50 -16.96
CA TYR A 7 4.73 4.51 -16.03
C TYR A 7 3.30 4.94 -16.35
N ALA A 8 2.92 4.97 -17.63
CA ALA A 8 1.53 5.20 -18.02
C ALA A 8 0.61 4.08 -17.51
N TYR A 9 1.04 2.81 -17.65
CA TYR A 9 0.32 1.67 -17.08
C TYR A 9 0.25 1.75 -15.55
N LEU A 10 1.37 2.08 -14.89
CA LEU A 10 1.45 2.18 -13.44
C LEU A 10 0.57 3.30 -12.89
N ALA A 11 0.47 4.43 -13.61
CA ALA A 11 -0.44 5.52 -13.27
C ALA A 11 -1.90 5.08 -13.36
N GLY A 12 -2.32 4.44 -14.47
CA GLY A 12 -3.69 3.91 -14.56
C GLY A 12 -3.98 2.83 -13.50
N PHE A 13 -2.99 2.02 -13.15
CA PHE A 13 -3.13 1.04 -12.08
C PHE A 13 -3.22 1.71 -10.70
N LEU A 14 -2.48 2.79 -10.46
CA LEU A 14 -2.54 3.60 -9.24
C LEU A 14 -3.91 4.26 -9.09
N ASP A 15 -4.47 4.78 -10.19
CA ASP A 15 -5.78 5.44 -10.20
C ASP A 15 -6.94 4.48 -9.93
N THR A 16 -6.80 3.21 -10.32
CA THR A 16 -7.88 2.20 -10.17
C THR A 16 -7.81 1.47 -8.83
N ASP A 17 -6.68 0.82 -8.54
CA ASP A 17 -6.52 -0.11 -7.40
C ASP A 17 -5.40 0.32 -6.44
N GLY A 18 -4.84 1.51 -6.67
CA GLY A 18 -3.79 2.07 -5.84
C GLY A 18 -4.30 3.13 -4.87
N SER A 19 -3.43 3.51 -3.94
CA SER A 19 -3.72 4.55 -2.97
C SER A 19 -2.44 5.26 -2.56
N ILE A 20 -2.51 6.58 -2.42
CA ILE A 20 -1.43 7.41 -1.88
C ILE A 20 -1.83 7.82 -0.47
N TYR A 21 -1.05 7.41 0.52
CA TYR A 21 -1.26 7.77 1.91
C TYR A 21 -0.19 8.74 2.37
N VAL A 22 -0.60 9.75 3.13
CA VAL A 22 0.28 10.56 3.98
C VAL A 22 -0.26 10.44 5.39
N ARG A 23 0.56 9.92 6.31
CA ARG A 23 0.15 9.64 7.69
C ARG A 23 1.07 10.34 8.68
N LEU A 24 0.50 10.83 9.77
CA LEU A 24 1.21 11.18 10.98
C LEU A 24 1.21 9.97 11.91
N LYS A 25 2.40 9.47 12.25
CA LYS A 25 2.58 8.36 13.18
C LYS A 25 3.15 8.88 14.49
N PRO A 26 2.55 8.56 15.65
CA PRO A 26 3.14 8.89 16.94
C PRO A 26 4.58 8.37 17.03
N ASN A 27 5.51 9.26 17.35
CA ASN A 27 6.92 8.97 17.55
C ASN A 27 7.58 10.07 18.40
N SER A 28 7.78 9.79 19.70
CA SER A 28 8.35 10.73 20.68
C SER A 28 9.83 11.09 20.45
N SER A 29 10.54 10.37 19.57
CA SER A 29 11.91 10.74 19.21
C SER A 29 12.00 11.97 18.28
N TYR A 30 10.87 12.39 17.70
CA TYR A 30 10.79 13.55 16.80
C TYR A 30 10.34 14.78 17.56
N LYS A 31 10.79 15.97 17.11
CA LYS A 31 10.51 17.27 17.76
C LYS A 31 9.04 17.52 18.14
N TYR A 32 8.11 17.01 17.34
CA TYR A 32 6.67 17.23 17.53
C TYR A 32 5.92 15.95 17.90
N ASP A 33 6.61 14.92 18.39
CA ASP A 33 6.04 13.61 18.77
C ASP A 33 5.34 12.85 17.63
N PHE A 34 5.53 13.28 16.38
CA PHE A 34 5.00 12.63 15.20
C PHE A 34 6.03 12.53 14.07
N GLN A 35 5.93 11.44 13.31
CA GLN A 35 6.67 11.21 12.08
C GLN A 35 5.71 11.19 10.89
N ILE A 36 6.03 11.99 9.86
CA ILE A 36 5.32 11.95 8.57
C ILE A 36 5.76 10.70 7.80
N SER A 37 4.82 9.87 7.39
CA SER A 37 5.05 8.59 6.73
C SER A 37 4.25 8.50 5.42
N PRO A 38 4.76 9.08 4.31
CA PRO A 38 4.15 8.93 3.01
C PRO A 38 4.33 7.49 2.49
N SER A 39 3.35 6.97 1.76
CA SER A 39 3.43 5.66 1.11
C SER A 39 2.48 5.53 -0.05
N ILE A 40 2.94 4.91 -1.14
CA ILE A 40 2.09 4.46 -2.26
C ILE A 40 1.84 2.97 -2.08
N VAL A 41 0.58 2.56 -2.12
CA VAL A 41 0.15 1.18 -1.91
C VAL A 41 -0.69 0.75 -3.10
N PHE A 42 -0.48 -0.48 -3.56
CA PHE A 42 -1.29 -1.11 -4.60
C PHE A 42 -1.89 -2.39 -4.02
N PHE A 43 -3.15 -2.64 -4.32
CA PHE A 43 -3.87 -3.84 -3.88
C PHE A 43 -4.11 -4.78 -5.06
N GLN A 44 -3.98 -6.09 -4.84
CA GLN A 44 -4.24 -7.09 -5.89
C GLN A 44 -4.62 -8.43 -5.26
N LYS A 45 -5.52 -9.16 -5.92
CA LYS A 45 -5.89 -10.53 -5.55
C LYS A 45 -4.68 -11.46 -5.66
N ASN A 46 -4.62 -12.48 -4.81
CA ASN A 46 -3.52 -13.44 -4.78
C ASN A 46 -3.35 -14.20 -6.11
N THR A 47 -4.41 -14.35 -6.90
CA THR A 47 -4.37 -15.01 -8.22
C THR A 47 -3.43 -14.29 -9.20
N ALA A 48 -3.26 -12.98 -9.06
CA ALA A 48 -2.40 -12.16 -9.93
C ALA A 48 -1.03 -11.84 -9.29
N GLU A 49 -0.59 -12.61 -8.30
CA GLU A 49 0.68 -12.40 -7.59
C GLU A 49 1.90 -12.36 -8.53
N SER A 50 1.89 -13.19 -9.58
CA SER A 50 3.00 -13.27 -10.54
C SER A 50 3.26 -11.94 -11.26
N TYR A 51 2.20 -11.19 -11.59
CA TYR A 51 2.29 -9.86 -12.21
C TYR A 51 2.87 -8.84 -11.23
N PHE A 52 2.43 -8.87 -9.97
CA PHE A 52 2.95 -7.98 -8.93
C PHE A 52 4.44 -8.16 -8.70
N LYS A 53 4.94 -9.40 -8.73
CA LYS A 53 6.38 -9.68 -8.63
C LYS A 53 7.18 -9.05 -9.77
N LYS A 54 6.63 -9.01 -10.99
CA LYS A 54 7.28 -8.35 -12.13
C LYS A 54 7.37 -6.84 -11.91
N ILE A 55 6.29 -6.21 -11.44
CA ILE A 55 6.28 -4.78 -11.10
C ILE A 55 7.27 -4.49 -9.97
N GLN A 56 7.27 -5.30 -8.91
CA GLN A 56 8.20 -5.16 -7.78
C GLN A 56 9.67 -5.26 -8.24
N LYS A 57 10.01 -6.25 -9.05
CA LYS A 57 11.37 -6.42 -9.61
C LYS A 57 11.80 -5.21 -10.44
N LYS A 58 10.86 -4.58 -11.14
CA LYS A 58 11.12 -3.39 -11.96
C LYS A 58 11.26 -2.11 -11.14
N LEU A 59 10.52 -1.99 -10.03
CA LEU A 59 10.57 -0.83 -9.14
C LEU A 59 11.70 -0.92 -8.10
N ASN A 60 12.18 -2.11 -7.73
CA ASN A 60 13.34 -2.37 -6.84
C ASN A 60 13.32 -1.75 -5.40
N TYR A 61 12.40 -0.86 -5.06
CA TYR A 61 12.28 -0.21 -3.74
C TYR A 61 10.92 -0.45 -3.06
N SER A 62 10.25 -1.56 -3.38
CA SER A 62 8.92 -1.88 -2.84
C SER A 62 8.90 -3.20 -2.06
N LYS A 63 8.01 -3.30 -1.06
CA LYS A 63 7.83 -4.51 -0.23
C LYS A 63 6.40 -5.05 -0.39
N LYS A 64 6.28 -6.30 -0.83
CA LYS A 64 5.01 -7.04 -0.87
C LYS A 64 4.56 -7.42 0.54
N ARG A 65 3.25 -7.34 0.81
CA ARG A 65 2.61 -7.83 2.03
C ARG A 65 1.40 -8.68 1.67
N LYS A 66 1.14 -9.74 2.44
CA LYS A 66 -0.10 -10.54 2.33
C LYS A 66 -1.02 -10.10 3.46
N ILE A 67 -2.21 -9.65 3.12
CA ILE A 67 -3.23 -9.24 4.08
C ILE A 67 -4.31 -10.32 4.08
N CYS A 68 -4.64 -10.84 5.26
CA CYS A 68 -5.75 -11.75 5.44
C CYS A 68 -6.95 -10.96 5.98
N THR A 69 -8.06 -10.95 5.24
CA THR A 69 -9.26 -10.18 5.62
C THR A 69 -9.78 -10.60 6.99
N LYS A 70 -9.78 -11.90 7.31
CA LYS A 70 -10.24 -12.41 8.61
C LYS A 70 -9.47 -11.80 9.78
N VAL A 71 -8.13 -11.74 9.66
CA VAL A 71 -7.27 -11.17 10.70
C VAL A 71 -7.54 -9.68 10.87
N VAL A 72 -7.71 -8.95 9.76
CA VAL A 72 -8.02 -7.52 9.80
C VAL A 72 -9.41 -7.28 10.39
N CYS A 73 -10.43 -8.02 9.98
CA CYS A 73 -11.79 -7.87 10.52
C CYS A 73 -11.81 -8.10 12.03
N ASN A 74 -11.19 -9.18 12.51
CA ASN A 74 -11.12 -9.46 13.95
C ASN A 74 -10.43 -8.32 14.70
N HIS A 75 -9.31 -7.82 14.18
CA HIS A 75 -8.61 -6.68 14.78
C HIS A 75 -9.47 -5.41 14.82
N LEU A 76 -10.26 -5.14 13.77
CA LEU A 76 -11.13 -3.97 13.72
C LEU A 76 -12.31 -4.09 14.68
N ILE A 77 -12.86 -5.29 14.85
CA ILE A 77 -13.91 -5.58 15.85
C ILE A 77 -13.35 -5.41 17.26
N GLU A 78 -12.16 -5.94 17.55
CA GLU A 78 -11.47 -5.75 18.84
C GLU A 78 -11.23 -4.27 19.17
N LYS A 79 -11.01 -3.45 18.14
CA LYS A 79 -10.83 -2.00 18.28
C LYS A 79 -12.14 -1.22 18.32
N GLY A 80 -13.29 -1.89 18.18
CA GLY A 80 -14.61 -1.25 18.15
C GLY A 80 -14.85 -0.38 16.91
N VAL A 81 -14.08 -0.58 15.85
CA VAL A 81 -14.15 0.20 14.60
C VAL A 81 -15.11 -0.44 13.59
N LEU A 82 -15.31 -1.76 13.69
CA LEU A 82 -16.21 -2.53 12.85
C LEU A 82 -17.23 -3.23 13.75
N THR A 83 -18.51 -3.18 13.37
CA THR A 83 -19.55 -3.98 14.02
C THR A 83 -19.34 -5.47 13.75
N PRO A 84 -19.57 -6.36 14.74
CA PRO A 84 -19.45 -7.80 14.56
C PRO A 84 -20.27 -8.35 13.39
#